data_AF-A0A7X6A692-F1
#
_entry.id   AF-A0A7X6A692-F1
#
_cell.length_a   1.000
_cell.length_b   1.000
_cell.length_c   1.000
_cell.angle_alpha   90.00
_cell.angle_beta   90.00
_cell.angle_gamma   90.00
#
_symmetry.space_group_name_H-M   'P 1'
#
loop_
_entity.id
_entity.type
_entity.pdbx_description
1 polymer ?
#
loop_
_entity_poly.entity_id
_entity_poly.type
_entity_poly.pdbx_seq_one_letter_code
_entity_poly.pdbx_strand_id
1 'polypeptide(L)'
;MRRVAEARLVEHELAVGRYYLKKEAYPSAIERFQRALGQFPDSSKTGDMYVAMGEAMMRSGDVEQGRFYLDRVVDDYPGTGLAAEARKVLKKTTRQPAKN
;
A
#
# COMPACT_ATOMS: atom_id res chain seq x y z
N MET A 1 -5.86 -15.69 -22.45
CA MET A 1 -5.24 -14.36 -22.64
C MET A 1 -5.55 -13.34 -21.53
N ARG A 2 -6.61 -13.47 -20.70
CA ARG A 2 -6.97 -12.49 -19.65
C ARG A 2 -5.87 -12.17 -18.60
N ARG A 3 -5.16 -13.19 -18.09
CA ARG A 3 -4.17 -13.03 -17.01
C ARG A 3 -2.98 -12.12 -17.32
N VAL A 4 -2.56 -11.99 -18.58
CA VAL A 4 -1.36 -11.20 -18.96
C VAL A 4 -1.69 -9.71 -19.07
N ALA A 5 -2.90 -9.38 -19.52
CA ALA A 5 -3.36 -7.99 -19.58
C ALA A 5 -3.62 -7.44 -18.17
N GLU A 6 -4.21 -8.27 -17.30
CA GLU A 6 -4.45 -7.95 -15.89
C GLU A 6 -3.14 -7.68 -15.15
N ALA A 7 -2.11 -8.51 -15.32
CA ALA A 7 -0.81 -8.30 -14.69
C ALA A 7 -0.20 -6.92 -15.02
N ARG A 8 -0.22 -6.53 -16.31
CA ARG A 8 0.28 -5.22 -16.76
C ARG A 8 -0.53 -4.06 -16.19
N LEU A 9 -1.85 -4.22 -16.10
CA LEU A 9 -2.73 -3.21 -15.51
C LEU A 9 -2.44 -3.04 -14.02
N VAL A 10 -2.27 -4.12 -13.28
CA VAL A 10 -1.95 -4.07 -11.86
C VAL A 10 -0.60 -3.38 -11.62
N GLU A 11 0.42 -3.72 -12.40
CA GLU A 11 1.72 -3.05 -12.32
C GLU A 11 1.62 -1.56 -12.62
N HIS A 12 0.82 -1.18 -13.62
CA HIS A 12 0.56 0.22 -13.93
C HIS A 12 -0.15 0.95 -12.78
N GLU A 13 -1.21 0.38 -12.23
CA GLU A 13 -1.95 0.93 -11.08
C GLU A 13 -1.04 1.12 -9.86
N LEU A 14 -0.19 0.14 -9.56
CA LEU A 14 0.80 0.22 -8.50
C LEU A 14 1.80 1.35 -8.74
N ALA A 15 2.29 1.50 -9.97
CA ALA A 15 3.22 2.56 -10.34
C ALA A 15 2.58 3.95 -10.19
N VAL A 16 1.33 4.11 -10.63
CA VAL A 16 0.59 5.38 -10.51
C VAL A 16 0.34 5.73 -9.04
N GLY A 17 -0.12 4.78 -8.22
CA GLY A 17 -0.32 5.01 -6.78
C GLY A 17 1.00 5.37 -6.08
N ARG A 18 2.10 4.68 -6.40
CA ARG A 18 3.44 5.01 -5.86
C ARG A 18 3.92 6.39 -6.31
N TYR A 19 3.55 6.83 -7.51
CA TYR A 19 3.85 8.18 -7.98
C TYR A 19 3.12 9.24 -7.14
N TYR A 20 1.83 9.06 -6.87
CA TYR A 20 1.08 9.96 -5.99
C TYR A 20 1.64 9.97 -4.55
N LEU A 21 2.04 8.81 -4.02
CA LEU A 21 2.70 8.71 -2.72
C LEU A 21 4.02 9.50 -2.65
N LYS A 22 4.81 9.50 -3.73
CA LYS A 22 6.03 10.31 -3.84
C LYS A 22 5.74 11.81 -3.95
N LYS A 23 4.61 12.17 -4.55
CA LYS A 23 4.11 13.55 -4.65
C LYS A 23 3.40 14.04 -3.38
N GLU A 24 3.35 13.22 -2.33
CA GLU A 24 2.65 13.50 -1.07
C GLU A 24 1.14 13.74 -1.24
N ALA A 25 0.60 13.33 -2.40
CA ALA A 25 -0.83 13.35 -2.70
C ALA A 25 -1.49 12.09 -2.13
N TYR A 26 -1.47 11.95 -0.81
CA TYR A 26 -1.90 10.74 -0.12
C TYR A 26 -3.36 10.35 -0.38
N PRO A 27 -4.36 11.25 -0.36
CA PRO A 27 -5.75 10.89 -0.63
C PRO A 27 -5.93 10.27 -2.02
N SER A 28 -5.31 10.86 -3.04
CA SER A 28 -5.34 10.34 -4.41
C SER A 28 -4.61 9.00 -4.54
N ALA A 29 -3.50 8.82 -3.81
CA ALA A 29 -2.79 7.54 -3.78
C ALA A 29 -3.67 6.43 -3.18
N ILE A 30 -4.31 6.71 -2.03
CA ILE A 30 -5.20 5.78 -1.33
C ILE A 30 -6.36 5.39 -2.24
N GLU A 31 -7.05 6.36 -2.83
CA GLU A 31 -8.18 6.09 -3.74
C GLU A 31 -7.75 5.22 -4.93
N ARG A 32 -6.57 5.49 -5.50
CA ARG A 32 -6.03 4.71 -6.62
C ARG A 32 -5.78 3.26 -6.21
N PHE A 33 -5.14 3.05 -5.05
CA PHE A 33 -4.90 1.71 -4.54
C PHE A 33 -6.18 0.97 -4.18
N GLN A 34 -7.17 1.62 -3.56
CA GLN A 34 -8.46 1.01 -3.26
C GLN A 34 -9.18 0.53 -4.52
N ARG A 35 -9.20 1.35 -5.58
CA ARG A 35 -9.79 0.95 -6.87
C ARG A 35 -9.05 -0.23 -7.47
N ALA A 36 -7.72 -0.21 -7.45
CA ALA A 36 -6.90 -1.29 -7.99
C ALA A 36 -7.10 -2.60 -7.22
N LEU A 37 -7.14 -2.55 -5.89
CA LEU A 37 -7.41 -3.70 -5.01
C LEU A 37 -8.83 -4.26 -5.21
N GLY A 38 -9.82 -3.39 -5.48
CA GLY A 38 -11.17 -3.82 -5.81
C GLY A 38 -11.29 -4.49 -7.18
N GLN A 39 -10.48 -4.07 -8.16
CA GLN A 39 -10.47 -4.65 -9.50
C GLN A 39 -9.60 -5.92 -9.60
N PHE A 40 -8.55 -6.01 -8.79
CA PHE A 40 -7.54 -7.06 -8.88
C PHE A 40 -7.22 -7.68 -7.51
N PRO A 41 -8.21 -8.26 -6.80
CA PRO A 41 -8.00 -8.79 -5.45
C PRO A 41 -6.98 -9.94 -5.39
N ASP A 42 -6.93 -10.82 -6.39
CA ASP A 42 -6.06 -12.01 -6.41
C ASP A 42 -4.74 -11.83 -7.18
N SER A 43 -4.27 -10.60 -7.33
CA SER A 43 -2.99 -10.35 -8.01
C SER A 43 -1.79 -10.66 -7.11
N SER A 44 -0.67 -11.09 -7.72
CA SER A 44 0.61 -11.22 -7.01
C SER A 44 1.15 -9.89 -6.45
N LYS A 45 0.60 -8.76 -6.91
CA LYS A 45 0.94 -7.40 -6.45
C LYS A 45 -0.07 -6.81 -5.48
N THR A 46 -1.13 -7.54 -5.14
CA THR A 46 -2.13 -7.10 -4.15
C THR A 46 -1.47 -6.73 -2.83
N GLY A 47 -0.53 -7.56 -2.36
CA GLY A 47 0.26 -7.27 -1.16
C GLY A 47 1.06 -5.97 -1.25
N ASP A 48 1.74 -5.72 -2.38
CA ASP A 48 2.49 -4.48 -2.62
C ASP A 48 1.57 -3.25 -2.56
N MET A 49 0.36 -3.35 -3.10
CA MET A 49 -0.65 -2.29 -3.07
C MET A 49 -1.15 -2.02 -1.65
N TYR A 50 -1.41 -3.06 -0.86
CA TYR A 50 -1.79 -2.88 0.56
C TYR A 50 -0.69 -2.20 1.37
N VAL A 51 0.58 -2.59 1.18
CA VAL A 51 1.71 -1.94 1.86
C VAL A 51 1.82 -0.47 1.45
N ALA A 52 1.75 -0.17 0.16
CA ALA A 52 1.85 1.20 -0.34
C ALA A 52 0.66 2.08 0.08
N MET A 53 -0.56 1.51 0.13
CA MET A 53 -1.75 2.19 0.64
C MET A 53 -1.65 2.45 2.15
N GLY A 54 -1.17 1.47 2.91
CA GLY A 54 -0.89 1.61 4.33
C GLY A 54 0.15 2.72 4.58
N GLU A 55 1.24 2.76 3.82
CA GLU A 55 2.21 3.85 3.88
C GLU A 55 1.58 5.22 3.57
N ALA A 56 0.70 5.28 2.56
CA ALA A 56 -0.02 6.51 2.22
C ALA A 56 -0.88 7.00 3.39
N MET A 57 -1.63 6.12 4.04
CA MET A 57 -2.45 6.44 5.22
C MET A 57 -1.60 6.86 6.43
N MET A 58 -0.50 6.13 6.68
CA MET A 58 0.44 6.48 7.74
C MET A 58 1.04 7.88 7.54
N ARG A 59 1.25 8.31 6.29
CA ARG A 59 1.78 9.63 5.95
C ARG A 59 0.71 10.71 5.79
N SER A 60 -0.55 10.36 5.53
CA SER A 60 -1.68 11.31 5.50
C SER A 60 -2.08 11.79 6.89
N GLY A 61 -1.75 11.03 7.93
CA GLY A 61 -2.19 11.27 9.30
C GLY A 61 -3.20 10.23 9.80
N ASP A 62 -3.73 9.38 8.91
CA ASP A 62 -4.64 8.27 9.24
C ASP A 62 -3.86 7.07 9.79
N VAL A 63 -3.08 7.32 10.85
CA VAL A 63 -2.11 6.36 11.40
C VAL A 63 -2.79 5.10 11.92
N GLU A 64 -3.95 5.21 12.58
CA GLU A 64 -4.67 4.03 13.07
C GLU A 64 -5.08 3.10 11.93
N GLN A 65 -5.65 3.67 10.87
CA GLN A 65 -6.15 2.89 9.74
C GLN A 65 -5.01 2.35 8.89
N GLY A 66 -3.97 3.16 8.64
CA GLY A 66 -2.75 2.71 7.97
C GLY A 66 -2.08 1.57 8.73
N ARG A 67 -1.99 1.68 10.06
CA ARG A 67 -1.44 0.62 10.91
C ARG A 67 -2.26 -0.66 10.84
N PHE A 68 -3.58 -0.55 10.96
CA PHE A 68 -4.46 -1.71 10.84
C PHE A 68 -4.23 -2.51 9.55
N TYR A 69 -4.14 -1.82 8.40
CA TYR A 69 -3.87 -2.49 7.13
C TYR A 69 -2.46 -3.08 7.05
N LEU A 70 -1.44 -2.38 7.56
CA LEU A 70 -0.07 -2.87 7.56
C LEU A 70 0.11 -4.09 8.49
N ASP A 71 -0.48 -4.05 9.68
CA ASP A 71 -0.50 -5.18 10.61
C ASP A 71 -1.18 -6.39 9.97
N ARG A 72 -2.29 -6.17 9.27
CA ARG A 72 -2.94 -7.22 8.49
C ARG A 72 -2.04 -7.81 7.40
N VAL A 73 -1.28 -7.00 6.65
CA VAL A 73 -0.32 -7.53 5.66
C VAL A 73 0.76 -8.39 6.35
N VAL A 74 1.20 -7.98 7.53
CA VAL A 74 2.19 -8.73 8.31
C VAL A 74 1.65 -10.10 8.75
N ASP A 75 0.37 -10.15 9.13
CA ASP A 75 -0.31 -11.36 9.58
C ASP A 75 -0.74 -12.27 8.42
N ASP A 76 -1.19 -11.69 7.31
CA ASP A 76 -1.63 -12.41 6.11
C ASP A 76 -0.45 -12.94 5.27
N TYR A 77 0.71 -12.27 5.31
CA TYR A 77 1.91 -12.64 4.53
C TYR A 77 3.18 -12.84 5.40
N PRO A 78 3.14 -13.67 6.45
CA PRO A 78 4.24 -13.80 7.40
C PRO A 78 5.50 -14.37 6.72
N GLY A 79 6.67 -13.83 7.08
CA GLY A 79 7.96 -14.29 6.56
C GLY A 79 8.27 -13.89 5.11
N THR A 80 7.39 -13.15 4.44
CA THR A 80 7.61 -12.64 3.09
C THR A 80 8.28 -11.26 3.10
N GLY A 81 8.79 -10.83 1.94
CA GLY A 81 9.29 -9.47 1.74
C GLY A 81 8.24 -8.39 2.01
N LEU A 82 6.95 -8.69 1.80
CA LEU A 82 5.83 -7.78 2.07
C LEU A 82 5.70 -7.50 3.56
N ALA A 83 5.75 -8.54 4.41
CA ALA A 83 5.71 -8.36 5.86
C ALA A 83 6.93 -7.57 6.36
N ALA A 84 8.11 -7.78 5.76
CA ALA A 84 9.30 -6.99 6.09
C ALA A 84 9.13 -5.51 5.72
N GLU A 85 8.55 -5.22 4.55
CA GLU A 85 8.26 -3.86 4.09
C GLU A 85 7.20 -3.19 4.96
N ALA A 86 6.10 -3.88 5.28
CA ALA A 86 5.04 -3.38 6.16
C ALA A 86 5.58 -3.03 7.56
N ARG A 87 6.36 -3.93 8.18
CA ARG A 87 7.03 -3.66 9.47
C ARG A 87 7.97 -2.46 9.40
N LYS A 88 8.66 -2.27 8.28
CA LYS A 88 9.54 -1.11 8.06
C LYS A 88 8.74 0.18 8.02
N VAL A 89 7.60 0.20 7.32
CA VAL A 89 6.69 1.36 7.27
C VAL A 89 6.16 1.68 8.67
N LEU A 90 5.64 0.67 9.39
CA LEU A 90 5.17 0.82 10.77
C LEU A 90 6.24 1.45 11.66
N LYS A 91 7.46 0.89 11.66
CA LYS A 91 8.58 1.39 12.47
C LYS A 91 9.00 2.81 12.08
N LYS A 92 8.96 3.15 10.79
CA LYS A 92 9.36 4.47 10.28
C LYS A 92 8.38 5.56 10.73
N THR A 93 7.08 5.30 10.63
CA THR A 93 6.06 6.29 10.99
C THR A 93 5.90 6.43 12.51
N THR A 94 6.06 5.36 13.28
CA THR A 94 6.05 5.46 14.77
C THR A 94 7.15 6.40 15.29
N ARG A 95 8.22 6.61 14.49
CA ARG A 95 9.33 7.51 14.81
C ARG A 95 9.15 8.93 14.26
N GLN A 96 8.17 9.18 13.37
CA GLN A 96 7.85 10.53 12.91
C GLN A 96 6.74 11.10 13.78
N PRO A 97 7.05 11.99 14.75
CA PRO A 97 6.00 12.76 15.40
C PRO A 97 5.29 13.58 14.32
N ALA A 98 3.95 13.57 14.38
CA ALA A 98 3.08 14.36 13.55
C ALA A 98 3.69 15.76 13.36
N LYS A 99 3.95 16.15 12.10
CA LYS A 99 4.36 17.51 11.80
C LYS A 99 3.19 18.41 12.23
N ASN A 100 3.45 19.10 13.33
CA ASN A 100 2.64 20.11 14.00
C ASN A 100 2.25 21.25 13.05
#